data_AF-E0YDZ4-F1
#
_entry.id   AF-E0YDZ4-F1
#
_cell.length_a   1.000
_cell.length_b   1.000
_cell.length_c   1.000
_cell.angle_alpha   90.00
_cell.angle_beta   90.00
_cell.angle_gamma   90.00
#
_symmetry.space_group_name_H-M   'P 1'
#
loop_
_entity.id
_entity.type
_entity.pdbx_description
1 polymer ?
#
loop_
_entity_poly.entity_id
_entity_poly.type
_entity_poly.pdbx_seq_one_letter_code
_entity_poly.pdbx_strand_id
1 'polypeptide(L)' 'SDELMDAARNQGSAVRKKEETHKMAEANKAFAHLR' A
#
# COMPACT_ATOMS: atom_id res chain seq x y z
N SER A 1 -0.81 21.25 -4.62
CA SER A 1 -1.39 20.59 -3.43
C SER A 1 -2.49 19.65 -3.89
N ASP A 2 -2.11 18.63 -4.66
CA ASP A 2 -3.05 17.90 -5.53
C ASP A 2 -3.19 16.43 -5.11
N GLU A 3 -2.38 15.97 -4.15
CA GLU A 3 -2.37 14.60 -3.64
C GLU A 3 -3.73 14.16 -3.08
N LEU A 4 -4.51 15.08 -2.51
CA LEU A 4 -5.87 14.78 -2.01
C LEU A 4 -6.85 14.49 -3.16
N MET A 5 -6.75 15.21 -4.27
CA MET A 5 -7.58 14.96 -5.46
C MET A 5 -7.16 13.69 -6.19
N ASP A 6 -5.85 13.43 -6.26
CA ASP A 6 -5.32 12.21 -6.85
C ASP A 6 -5.72 11.00 -6.01
N ALA A 7 -5.61 11.07 -4.68
CA ALA A 7 -6.06 10.01 -3.77
C ALA A 7 -7.56 9.74 -3.90
N ALA A 8 -8.39 10.79 -4.09
CA ALA A 8 -9.82 10.63 -4.34
C ALA A 8 -10.13 9.89 -5.66
N ARG A 9 -9.21 9.95 -6.64
CA ARG A 9 -9.26 9.18 -7.90
C ARG A 9 -8.58 7.82 -7.82
N ASN A 10 -8.23 7.35 -6.61
CA ASN A 10 -7.39 6.16 -6.41
C ASN A 10 -6.06 6.22 -7.18
N GLN A 11 -5.51 7.43 -7.33
CA GLN A 11 -4.23 7.70 -7.97
C GLN A 11 -3.30 8.43 -6.99
N GLY A 12 -2.07 8.66 -7.41
CA GLY A 12 -1.08 9.35 -6.58
C GLY A 12 -0.17 8.42 -5.78
N SER A 13 0.82 9.03 -5.16
CA SER A 13 1.92 8.32 -4.49
C SER A 13 1.44 7.60 -3.22
N ALA A 14 0.44 8.17 -2.53
CA ALA A 14 -0.16 7.59 -1.34
C ALA A 14 -0.86 6.25 -1.62
N VAL A 15 -1.58 6.15 -2.74
CA VAL A 15 -2.29 4.92 -3.13
C VAL A 15 -1.31 3.83 -3.52
N ARG A 16 -0.26 4.17 -4.28
CA ARG A 16 0.81 3.21 -4.63
C ARG A 16 1.52 2.66 -3.39
N LYS A 17 1.87 3.52 -2.43
CA LYS A 17 2.49 3.09 -1.16
C LYS A 17 1.58 2.14 -0.38
N LYS A 18 0.27 2.40 -0.35
CA LYS A 18 -0.71 1.50 0.27
C LYS A 18 -0.72 0.14 -0.46
N GLU A 19 -0.80 0.11 -1.78
CA GLU A 19 -0.80 -1.15 -2.53
C GLU A 19 0.51 -1.96 -2.35
N GLU A 20 1.65 -1.28 -2.39
CA GLU A 20 2.96 -1.90 -2.14
C GLU A 20 3.07 -2.49 -0.74
N THR A 21 2.60 -1.77 0.28
CA THR A 21 2.61 -2.26 1.67
C THR A 21 1.67 -3.46 1.85
N HIS A 22 0.49 -3.45 1.23
CA HIS A 22 -0.40 -4.61 1.23
C HIS A 22 0.23 -5.83 0.55
N LYS A 23 0.82 -5.65 -0.64
CA LYS A 23 1.47 -6.74 -1.38
C LYS A 23 2.67 -7.31 -0.62
N MET A 24 3.46 -6.44 0.01
CA MET A 24 4.58 -6.86 0.86
C MET A 24 4.10 -7.59 2.11
N ALA A 25 2.99 -7.17 2.73
CA ALA A 25 2.41 -7.87 3.86
C ALA A 25 1.87 -9.26 3.48
N GLU A 26 1.23 -9.40 2.31
CA GLU A 26 0.79 -10.70 1.78
C GLU A 26 1.96 -11.64 1.49
N ALA A 27 3.04 -11.12 0.88
CA ALA A 27 4.24 -11.89 0.60
C ALA A 27 4.91 -12.42 1.90
N ASN A 28 4.88 -11.63 2.97
CA ASN A 28 5.46 -12.00 4.26
C ASN A 28 4.50 -12.72 5.20
N LYS A 29 3.26 -13.00 4.76
CA LYS A 29 2.25 -13.70 5.57
C LYS A 29 2.72 -15.08 6.03
N ALA A 30 3.51 -15.78 5.21
CA ALA A 30 4.08 -17.08 5.57
C ALA A 30 5.12 -16.98 6.71
N PHE A 31 5.83 -15.86 6.81
CA PHE A 31 6.82 -15.59 7.85
C PHE A 31 6.23 -14.93 9.10
N ALA A 32 4.97 -14.49 9.06
CA ALA A 32 4.29 -13.88 10.21
C ALA A 32 4.14 -14.83 11.42
N HIS A 33 4.25 -16.13 11.19
CA HIS A 33 4.21 -17.16 12.23
C HIS A 33 5.59 -17.59 12.75
N LEU A 34 6.67 -17.09 12.14
CA LEU A 34 8.04 -17.34 12.58
C LEU A 34 8.38 -16.35 13.71
N ARG A 35 8.03 -16.72 14.95
CA ARG A 35 8.37 -15.97 16.17
C ARG A 35 9.69 -16.45 16.76
#